data_AF-A0A8R7TI41-F1
#
_entry.id   AF-A0A8R7TI41-F1
#
_cell.length_a   1.000
_cell.length_b   1.000
_cell.length_c   1.000
_cell.angle_alpha   90.00
_cell.angle_beta   90.00
_cell.angle_gamma   90.00
#
_symmetry.space_group_name_H-M   'P 1'
#
loop_
_entity.id
_entity.type
_entity.pdbx_description
1 polymer ?
#
loop_
_entity_poly.entity_id
_entity_poly.type
_entity_poly.pdbx_seq_one_letter_code
_entity_poly.pdbx_strand_id
1 'polypeptide(L)'
;MATRSRARRLLPLLTFVALGMVLGSLLQLAFFRRLDDHSHTGHFDNDQEAADLRLGYVKPEVISWKPRIIVFHNFLSSEECDYLREIARPRLEISTVVDVATGKGVKSDVRTSSGMFVNSEERKFPVIKAIEKRISVFSQIPVENGELIQVLRY
;
A
#
# COMPACT_ATOMS: atom_id res chain seq x y z
N MET A 1 -57.42 -14.18 -22.91
CA MET A 1 -57.00 -12.88 -23.50
C MET A 1 -56.76 -11.75 -22.45
N ALA A 2 -56.67 -12.05 -21.14
CA ALA A 2 -56.55 -11.04 -20.08
C ALA A 2 -55.13 -10.90 -19.45
N THR A 3 -54.25 -11.89 -19.65
CA THR A 3 -52.90 -11.93 -19.05
C THR A 3 -51.89 -11.01 -19.77
N ARG A 4 -52.05 -10.78 -21.07
CA ARG A 4 -51.14 -9.96 -21.90
C ARG A 4 -51.20 -8.45 -21.60
N SER A 5 -52.34 -7.95 -21.11
CA SER A 5 -52.57 -6.52 -20.81
C SER A 5 -51.93 -6.07 -19.49
N ARG A 6 -51.89 -6.96 -18.49
CA ARG A 6 -51.32 -6.66 -17.16
C ARG A 6 -49.79 -6.56 -17.23
N ALA A 7 -49.15 -7.45 -17.98
CA ALA A 7 -47.71 -7.42 -18.22
C ALA A 7 -47.23 -6.14 -18.92
N ARG A 8 -48.01 -5.62 -19.89
CA ARG A 8 -47.69 -4.39 -20.64
C ARG A 8 -47.69 -3.11 -19.79
N ARG A 9 -48.43 -3.10 -18.67
CA ARG A 9 -48.49 -1.97 -17.72
C ARG A 9 -47.50 -2.08 -16.56
N LEU A 10 -47.07 -3.30 -16.22
CA LEU A 10 -46.10 -3.55 -15.15
C LEU A 10 -44.65 -3.33 -15.59
N LEU A 11 -44.35 -3.60 -16.87
CA LEU A 11 -43.02 -3.41 -17.44
C LEU A 11 -42.48 -1.97 -17.31
N PRO A 12 -43.23 -0.90 -17.66
CA PRO A 12 -42.72 0.49 -17.53
C PRO A 12 -42.49 0.90 -16.07
N LEU A 13 -43.30 0.39 -15.13
CA LEU A 13 -43.15 0.66 -13.70
C LEU A 13 -41.87 0.00 -13.16
N LEU A 14 -41.62 -1.26 -13.52
CA LEU A 14 -40.41 -1.98 -13.15
C LEU A 14 -39.15 -1.32 -13.72
N THR A 15 -39.19 -0.85 -14.97
CA THR A 15 -38.05 -0.12 -15.57
C THR A 15 -37.81 1.21 -14.90
N PHE A 16 -38.85 1.95 -14.50
CA PHE A 16 -38.72 3.22 -13.80
C PHE A 16 -38.07 3.03 -12.42
N VAL A 17 -38.52 2.02 -11.66
CA VAL A 17 -37.94 1.69 -10.35
C VAL A 17 -36.48 1.27 -10.48
N ALA A 18 -36.16 0.39 -11.43
CA ALA A 18 -34.79 -0.05 -11.67
C ALA A 18 -33.86 1.12 -12.08
N LEU A 19 -34.33 2.01 -12.96
CA LEU A 19 -33.57 3.19 -13.37
C LEU A 19 -33.33 4.14 -12.19
N GLY A 20 -34.34 4.33 -11.33
CA GLY A 20 -34.22 5.12 -10.10
C GLY A 20 -33.21 4.52 -9.12
N MET A 21 -33.20 3.20 -8.95
CA MET A 21 -32.20 2.51 -8.12
C MET A 21 -30.79 2.69 -8.68
N VAL A 22 -30.59 2.49 -9.99
CA VAL A 22 -29.29 2.68 -10.64
C VAL A 22 -28.81 4.13 -10.52
N LEU A 23 -29.68 5.10 -10.80
CA LEU A 23 -29.34 6.52 -10.70
C LEU A 23 -29.02 6.92 -9.25
N GLY A 24 -29.80 6.41 -8.29
CA GLY A 24 -29.56 6.58 -6.86
C GLY A 24 -28.23 6.00 -6.43
N SER A 25 -27.89 4.77 -6.86
CA SER A 25 -26.61 4.13 -6.58
C SER A 25 -25.43 4.88 -7.21
N LEU A 26 -25.58 5.41 -8.43
CA LEU A 26 -24.56 6.22 -9.08
C LEU A 26 -24.33 7.55 -8.36
N LEU A 27 -25.41 8.22 -7.93
CA LEU A 27 -25.33 9.44 -7.14
C LEU A 27 -24.69 9.19 -5.78
N GLN A 28 -25.07 8.10 -5.12
CA GLN A 28 -24.49 7.67 -3.85
C GLN A 28 -23.00 7.33 -4.00
N LEU A 29 -22.61 6.63 -5.06
CA LEU A 29 -21.21 6.32 -5.37
C LEU A 29 -20.40 7.59 -5.65
N ALA A 30 -20.96 8.55 -6.41
CA ALA A 30 -20.32 9.84 -6.67
C ALA A 30 -20.13 10.66 -5.39
N PHE A 31 -21.12 10.63 -4.49
CA PHE A 31 -21.03 11.26 -3.18
C PHE A 31 -19.94 10.62 -2.32
N PHE A 32 -19.85 9.29 -2.26
CA PHE A 32 -18.78 8.60 -1.53
C PHE A 32 -17.39 8.93 -2.06
N ARG A 33 -17.19 8.93 -3.38
CA ARG A 33 -15.90 9.32 -3.97
C ARG A 33 -15.49 10.75 -3.60
N ARG A 34 -16.46 11.68 -3.59
CA ARG A 34 -16.21 13.07 -3.19
C ARG A 34 -15.85 13.21 -1.72
N LEU A 35 -16.48 12.41 -0.84
CA LEU A 35 -16.12 12.39 0.57
C LEU A 35 -14.75 11.78 0.82
N ASP A 36 -14.40 10.71 0.10
CA ASP A 36 -13.08 10.08 0.16
C ASP A 36 -11.99 11.10 -0.17
N ASP A 37 -12.14 11.83 -1.28
CA ASP A 37 -11.21 12.90 -1.70
C ASP A 37 -11.07 14.04 -0.67
N HIS A 38 -12.13 14.38 0.07
CA HIS A 38 -12.09 15.45 1.09
C HIS A 38 -11.53 14.99 2.45
N SER A 39 -11.62 13.70 2.76
CA SER A 39 -11.16 13.18 4.06
C SER A 39 -9.64 13.06 4.15
N HIS A 40 -8.95 12.86 3.02
CA HIS A 40 -7.50 12.59 3.01
C HIS A 40 -6.61 13.82 3.27
N THR A 41 -7.12 15.04 3.09
CA THR A 41 -6.31 16.27 3.26
C THR A 41 -6.62 17.06 4.52
N GLY A 42 -7.68 16.75 5.27
CA GLY A 42 -8.21 17.67 6.30
C GLY A 42 -8.11 17.21 7.76
N HIS A 43 -7.73 15.96 8.06
CA HIS A 43 -7.76 15.45 9.44
C HIS A 43 -6.40 15.40 10.15
N PHE A 44 -5.30 15.44 9.39
CA PHE A 44 -3.94 15.39 9.95
C PHE A 44 -3.37 16.76 10.30
N ASP A 45 -4.06 17.86 9.99
CA ASP A 45 -3.55 19.22 10.22
C ASP A 45 -3.26 19.53 11.70
N ASN A 46 -3.89 18.80 12.63
CA ASN A 46 -3.65 18.93 14.07
C ASN A 46 -2.77 17.80 14.68
N ASP A 47 -2.36 16.81 13.88
CA ASP A 47 -1.52 15.71 14.34
C ASP A 47 -0.13 15.81 13.70
N GLN A 48 0.79 16.42 14.45
CA GLN A 48 2.17 16.62 14.02
C GLN A 48 2.88 15.29 13.74
N GLU A 49 2.63 14.24 14.53
CA GLU A 49 3.27 12.94 14.31
C GLU A 49 2.79 12.31 13.01
N ALA A 50 1.49 12.39 12.73
CA ALA A 50 0.95 11.89 11.47
C ALA A 50 1.44 12.68 10.24
N ALA A 51 1.63 14.00 10.38
CA ALA A 51 2.22 14.85 9.36
C ALA A 51 3.70 14.48 9.10
N ASP A 52 4.49 14.33 10.16
CA ASP A 52 5.91 13.93 10.08
C ASP A 52 6.06 12.54 9.46
N LEU A 53 5.15 11.62 9.80
CA LEU A 53 5.08 10.29 9.22
C LEU A 53 4.36 10.26 7.86
N ARG A 54 3.93 11.40 7.32
CA ARG A 54 3.28 11.50 6.00
C ARG A 54 2.06 10.58 5.84
N LEU A 55 1.34 10.27 6.92
CA LEU A 55 0.28 9.27 6.89
C LEU A 55 -0.86 9.64 5.94
N GLY A 56 -1.18 10.93 5.81
CA GLY A 56 -2.21 11.43 4.89
C GLY A 56 -1.89 11.28 3.40
N TYR A 57 -0.64 11.02 3.04
CA TYR A 57 -0.25 10.82 1.64
C TYR A 57 -0.41 9.37 1.19
N VAL A 58 -0.40 8.42 2.13
CA VAL A 58 -0.40 6.99 1.83
C VAL A 58 -1.83 6.53 1.54
N LYS A 59 -2.05 5.95 0.35
CA LYS A 59 -3.37 5.44 -0.06
C LYS A 59 -3.35 3.92 -0.17
N PRO A 60 -4.05 3.17 0.71
CA PRO A 60 -4.14 1.72 0.62
C PRO A 60 -5.13 1.27 -0.46
N GLU A 61 -4.75 0.25 -1.23
CA GLU A 61 -5.59 -0.41 -2.22
C GLU A 61 -5.55 -1.92 -2.00
N VAL A 62 -6.70 -2.54 -1.74
CA VAL A 62 -6.79 -4.00 -1.57
C VAL A 62 -6.80 -4.68 -2.93
N ILE A 63 -5.77 -5.47 -3.22
CA ILE A 63 -5.63 -6.22 -4.48
C ILE A 63 -6.20 -7.63 -4.37
N SER A 64 -6.06 -8.27 -3.22
CA SER A 64 -6.56 -9.61 -2.97
C SER A 64 -6.89 -9.80 -1.49
N TRP A 65 -7.92 -10.59 -1.21
CA TRP A 65 -8.31 -10.98 0.14
C TRP A 65 -7.70 -12.32 0.59
N LYS A 66 -7.36 -13.20 -0.37
CA LYS A 66 -6.79 -14.52 -0.10
C LYS A 66 -5.79 -14.93 -1.20
N PRO A 67 -4.47 -14.73 -0.98
CA PRO A 67 -3.85 -14.11 0.19
C PRO A 67 -4.21 -12.62 0.31
N ARG A 68 -4.10 -12.06 1.52
CA ARG A 68 -4.34 -10.62 1.73
C ARG A 68 -3.17 -9.83 1.12
N ILE A 69 -3.45 -9.05 0.09
CA ILE A 69 -2.47 -8.20 -0.60
C ILE A 69 -3.03 -6.78 -0.66
N ILE A 70 -2.26 -5.83 -0.14
CA ILE A 70 -2.59 -4.41 -0.12
C ILE A 70 -1.42 -3.64 -0.73
N VAL A 71 -1.70 -2.76 -1.68
CA VAL A 71 -0.74 -1.81 -2.24
C VAL A 71 -0.88 -0.49 -1.48
N PHE A 72 0.22 0.03 -0.94
CA PHE A 72 0.26 1.34 -0.31
C PHE A 72 0.88 2.35 -1.28
N HIS A 73 0.05 3.14 -1.93
CA HIS A 73 0.51 4.18 -2.87
C HIS A 73 1.17 5.33 -2.12
N ASN A 74 2.20 5.93 -2.71
CA ASN A 74 2.97 7.05 -2.14
C ASN A 74 3.54 6.77 -0.74
N PHE A 75 3.85 5.50 -0.44
CA PHE A 75 4.34 5.10 0.87
C PHE A 75 5.68 5.75 1.22
N LEU A 76 6.59 5.84 0.26
CA LEU A 76 7.85 6.59 0.38
C LEU A 76 7.77 7.87 -0.46
N SER A 77 8.37 8.95 0.03
CA SER A 77 8.65 10.11 -0.81
C SER A 77 9.79 9.85 -1.78
N SER A 78 9.92 10.68 -2.82
CA SER A 78 11.05 10.59 -3.76
C SER A 78 12.39 10.77 -3.05
N GLU A 79 12.44 11.66 -2.07
CA GLU A 79 13.63 11.95 -1.26
C GLU A 79 14.01 10.78 -0.36
N GLU A 80 13.03 10.09 0.24
CA GLU A 80 13.27 8.87 1.02
C GLU A 80 13.81 7.74 0.13
N CYS A 81 13.26 7.59 -1.08
CA CYS A 81 13.76 6.64 -2.07
C CYS A 81 15.20 6.94 -2.48
N ASP A 82 15.53 8.19 -2.78
CA ASP A 82 16.88 8.61 -3.16
C ASP A 82 17.86 8.43 -2.01
N TYR A 83 17.46 8.75 -0.78
CA TYR A 83 18.25 8.50 0.41
C TYR A 83 18.65 7.03 0.54
N LEU A 84 17.68 6.12 0.44
CA LEU A 84 17.93 4.67 0.50
C LEU A 84 18.85 4.19 -0.62
N ARG A 85 18.70 4.74 -1.83
CA ARG A 85 19.56 4.41 -2.99
C ARG A 85 21.00 4.85 -2.78
N GLU A 86 21.22 6.06 -2.27
CA GLU A 86 22.57 6.61 -2.09
C GLU A 86 23.33 5.89 -0.98
N ILE A 87 22.69 5.55 0.14
CA ILE A 87 23.35 4.74 1.19
C ILE A 87 23.62 3.30 0.74
N ALA A 88 22.81 2.77 -0.20
CA ALA A 88 22.96 1.42 -0.73
C ALA A 88 24.08 1.30 -1.77
N ARG A 89 24.19 2.27 -2.68
CA ARG A 89 25.08 2.20 -3.85
C ARG A 89 26.50 1.70 -3.54
N PRO A 90 27.21 2.20 -2.51
CA PRO A 90 28.59 1.76 -2.24
C PRO A 90 28.70 0.39 -1.56
N ARG A 91 27.60 -0.20 -1.06
CA ARG A 91 27.59 -1.41 -0.21
C ARG A 91 26.85 -2.60 -0.80
N LEU A 92 26.31 -2.46 -2.01
CA LEU A 92 25.55 -3.54 -2.67
C LEU A 92 26.49 -4.67 -3.11
N GLU A 93 26.32 -5.84 -2.50
CA GLU A 93 27.04 -7.06 -2.84
C GLU A 93 26.12 -8.08 -3.49
N ILE A 94 26.67 -9.01 -4.28
CA ILE A 94 25.87 -10.09 -4.90
C ILE A 94 25.21 -10.90 -3.79
N SER A 95 23.89 -11.06 -3.88
CA SER A 95 23.15 -11.84 -2.92
C SER A 95 23.52 -13.33 -3.02
N THR A 96 23.79 -13.95 -1.88
CA THR A 96 24.08 -15.38 -1.80
C THR A 96 22.89 -16.14 -1.23
N VAL A 97 22.86 -17.44 -1.48
CA VAL A 97 21.96 -18.41 -0.83
C VAL A 97 22.80 -19.38 -0.03
N VAL A 98 22.25 -19.95 1.04
CA VAL A 98 22.95 -20.95 1.83
C VAL A 98 22.89 -22.29 1.09
N ASP A 99 24.05 -22.86 0.77
CA ASP A 99 24.17 -24.20 0.24
C ASP A 99 23.81 -25.23 1.32
N VAL A 100 22.89 -26.14 1.02
CA VAL A 100 22.34 -27.09 2.01
C VAL A 100 23.38 -28.11 2.48
N ALA A 101 24.32 -28.49 1.61
CA ALA A 101 25.32 -29.51 1.91
C ALA A 101 26.50 -28.94 2.73
N THR A 102 26.89 -27.70 2.48
CA THR A 102 28.10 -27.07 3.03
C THR A 102 27.82 -25.96 4.05
N GLY A 103 26.60 -25.45 4.09
CA GLY A 103 26.20 -24.31 4.94
C GLY A 103 26.80 -22.96 4.51
N LYS A 104 27.48 -22.90 3.36
CA LYS A 104 28.17 -21.68 2.88
C LYS A 104 27.26 -20.85 1.97
N GLY A 105 27.50 -19.54 1.96
CA GLY A 105 26.88 -18.63 1.00
C GLY A 105 27.42 -18.89 -0.41
N VAL A 106 26.56 -19.36 -1.32
CA VAL A 106 26.88 -19.57 -2.73
C VAL A 106 26.03 -18.66 -3.61
N LYS A 107 26.54 -18.32 -4.80
CA LYS A 107 25.78 -17.57 -5.81
C LYS A 107 24.63 -18.44 -6.30
N SER A 108 23.45 -17.85 -6.44
CA SER A 108 22.26 -18.52 -6.97
C SER A 108 21.92 -17.99 -8.35
N ASP A 109 21.51 -18.88 -9.26
CA ASP A 109 20.94 -18.48 -10.55
C ASP A 109 19.51 -17.94 -10.43
N VAL A 110 18.85 -18.17 -9.29
CA VAL A 110 17.49 -17.69 -8.98
C VAL A 110 17.53 -16.35 -8.25
N ARG A 111 18.50 -16.17 -7.33
CA ARG A 111 18.71 -14.89 -6.61
C ARG A 111 19.80 -14.08 -7.31
N THR A 112 19.40 -13.38 -8.37
CA THR A 112 20.29 -12.57 -9.22
C THR A 112 20.56 -11.15 -8.69
N SER A 113 19.84 -10.74 -7.64
CA SER A 113 19.96 -9.41 -7.06
C SER A 113 21.31 -9.17 -6.39
N SER A 114 21.70 -7.90 -6.31
CA SER A 114 22.63 -7.41 -5.30
C SER A 114 21.86 -6.80 -4.12
N GLY A 115 22.41 -6.87 -2.91
CA GLY A 115 21.70 -6.44 -1.70
C GLY A 115 22.62 -5.89 -0.62
N MET A 116 22.04 -5.07 0.25
CA MET A 116 22.67 -4.62 1.50
C MET A 116 21.60 -4.46 2.58
N PHE A 117 22.03 -4.46 3.84
CA PHE A 117 21.18 -4.07 4.98
C PHE A 117 21.57 -2.68 5.46
N VAL A 118 20.56 -1.87 5.80
CA VAL A 118 20.74 -0.67 6.62
C VAL A 118 21.22 -1.13 8.00
N ASN A 119 22.35 -0.62 8.48
CA ASN A 119 22.93 -1.10 9.73
C ASN A 119 22.28 -0.46 10.97
N SER A 120 22.60 -0.98 12.16
CA SER A 120 22.01 -0.52 13.43
C SER A 120 22.30 0.95 13.78
N GLU A 121 23.41 1.53 13.29
CA GLU A 121 23.70 2.95 13.49
C GLU A 121 22.88 3.81 12.53
N GLU A 122 22.75 3.41 11.27
CA GLU A 122 21.90 4.07 10.27
C GLU A 122 20.41 4.00 10.64
N ARG A 123 19.97 2.91 11.29
CA ARG A 123 18.61 2.77 11.84
C ARG A 123 18.26 3.91 12.79
N LYS A 124 19.26 4.54 13.43
CA LYS A 124 19.03 5.66 14.34
C LYS A 124 18.72 6.97 13.61
N PHE A 125 18.99 7.06 12.31
CA PHE A 125 18.80 8.28 11.53
C PHE A 125 17.31 8.62 11.37
N PRO A 126 16.94 9.92 11.41
CA PRO A 126 15.55 10.35 11.42
C PRO A 126 14.73 9.80 10.25
N VAL A 127 15.31 9.78 9.05
CA VAL A 127 14.64 9.26 7.84
C VAL A 127 14.32 7.77 7.95
N ILE A 128 15.25 6.96 8.45
CA ILE A 128 15.03 5.52 8.63
C ILE A 128 14.00 5.27 9.74
N LYS A 129 14.10 5.99 10.86
CA LYS A 129 13.11 5.90 11.94
C LYS A 129 11.70 6.27 11.48
N ALA A 130 11.56 7.32 10.68
CA ALA A 130 10.27 7.74 10.14
C ALA A 130 9.67 6.65 9.23
N ILE A 131 10.48 6.04 8.37
CA ILE A 131 10.06 4.92 7.51
C ILE A 131 9.63 3.71 8.35
N GLU A 132 10.45 3.25 9.31
CA GLU A 132 10.12 2.10 10.16
C GLU A 132 8.87 2.35 11.02
N LYS A 133 8.73 3.55 11.57
CA LYS A 133 7.54 3.95 12.32
C LYS A 133 6.31 3.96 11.41
N ARG A 134 6.40 4.48 10.19
CA ARG A 134 5.31 4.42 9.19
C ARG A 134 4.94 2.97 8.86
N ILE A 135 5.93 2.08 8.68
CA ILE A 135 5.70 0.63 8.49
C ILE A 135 4.94 0.06 9.68
N SER A 136 5.31 0.40 10.92
CA SER A 136 4.62 -0.07 12.12
C SER A 136 3.15 0.34 12.17
N VAL A 137 2.83 1.58 11.75
CA VAL A 137 1.45 2.08 11.69
C VAL A 137 0.61 1.27 10.71
N PHE A 138 1.10 1.05 9.49
CA PHE A 138 0.33 0.36 8.45
C PHE A 138 0.29 -1.17 8.61
N SER A 139 1.34 -1.77 9.19
CA SER A 139 1.37 -3.20 9.48
C SER A 139 0.66 -3.58 10.78
N GLN A 140 0.43 -2.61 11.68
CA GLN A 140 -0.05 -2.82 13.06
C GLN A 140 0.88 -3.73 13.88
N ILE A 141 2.18 -3.67 13.59
CA ILE A 141 3.22 -4.44 14.27
C ILE A 141 4.22 -3.45 14.87
N PRO A 142 4.62 -3.60 16.16
CA PRO A 142 5.61 -2.73 16.78
C PRO A 142 6.97 -2.72 16.05
N VAL A 143 7.66 -1.57 16.07
CA VAL A 143 8.93 -1.35 15.33
C VAL A 143 10.02 -2.33 15.77
N GLU A 144 10.04 -2.70 17.04
CA GLU A 144 10.98 -3.64 17.64
C GLU A 144 10.89 -5.05 17.06
N ASN A 145 9.77 -5.42 16.45
CA ASN A 145 9.59 -6.71 15.79
C ASN A 145 10.08 -6.70 14.34
N GLY A 146 10.43 -5.52 13.80
CA GLY A 146 10.97 -5.37 12.44
C GLY A 146 12.46 -5.70 12.36
N GLU A 147 12.83 -6.49 11.35
CA GLU A 147 14.22 -6.65 10.94
C GLU A 147 14.77 -5.35 10.32
N LEU A 148 16.09 -5.31 10.13
CA LEU A 148 16.75 -4.20 9.44
C LEU A 148 16.26 -4.09 7.99
N ILE A 149 16.06 -2.86 7.52
CA ILE A 149 15.69 -2.60 6.12
C ILE A 149 16.74 -3.19 5.19
N GLN A 150 16.30 -4.02 4.25
CA GLN A 150 17.12 -4.56 3.18
C GLN A 150 16.85 -3.80 1.87
N VAL A 151 17.90 -3.29 1.24
CA VAL A 151 17.82 -2.68 -0.09
C VAL A 151 18.36 -3.67 -1.11
N LEU A 152 17.57 -3.97 -2.15
CA LEU A 152 17.95 -4.86 -3.24
C LEU A 152 17.99 -4.09 -4.57
N ARG A 153 18.91 -4.49 -5.45
CA ARG A 153 19.01 -4.04 -6.84
C ARG A 153 19.02 -5.26 -7.76
N TYR A 154 18.04 -5.33 -8.65
CA TYR A 154 17.92 -6.33 -9.71
C TYR A 154 18.52 -5.81 -11.01
#